data_AF-A0A6A7NEX6-F1
#
_entry.id   AF-A0A6A7NEX6-F1
#
_cell.length_a   1.000
_cell.length_b   1.000
_cell.length_c   1.000
_cell.angle_alpha   90.00
_cell.angle_beta   90.00
_cell.angle_gamma   90.00
#
_symmetry.space_group_name_H-M   'P 1'
#
loop_
_entity.id
_entity.type
_entity.pdbx_description
1 polymer ?
#
loop_
_entity_poly.entity_id
_entity_poly.type
_entity_poly.pdbx_seq_one_letter_code
_entity_poly.pdbx_strand_id
1 'polypeptide(L)'
;AAGTAGPPDAPALPPLPGIDIDAALARLGGNHEALVALLKRFEQSQGGTVSEVKALLAAGQRPQAAQSLHRLRGVAANLGAGEVAGLTAAVETALRQ
;
A
#
# COMPACT_ATOMS: atom_id res chain seq x y z
N ALA A 1 -25.12 -12.39 33.26
CA ALA A 1 -24.77 -13.35 32.20
C ALA A 1 -25.36 -12.80 30.90
N ALA A 2 -24.63 -12.54 29.82
CA ALA A 2 -23.60 -13.36 29.20
C ALA A 2 -22.35 -12.55 28.82
N GLY A 3 -21.21 -13.24 28.87
CA GLY A 3 -19.87 -12.67 28.81
C GLY A 3 -19.45 -12.17 27.43
N THR A 4 -18.85 -10.98 27.44
CA THR A 4 -18.01 -10.43 26.39
C THR A 4 -16.58 -10.88 26.64
N ALA A 5 -16.06 -11.82 25.85
CA ALA A 5 -14.63 -12.04 25.70
C ALA A 5 -14.39 -12.74 24.36
N GLY A 6 -14.20 -11.94 23.31
CA GLY A 6 -13.48 -12.42 22.14
C GLY A 6 -12.06 -12.84 22.57
N PRO A 7 -11.42 -13.78 21.86
CA PRO A 7 -10.15 -14.36 22.32
C PRO A 7 -9.11 -13.26 22.54
N PRO A 8 -8.44 -13.22 23.71
CA PRO A 8 -7.27 -12.38 23.90
C PRO A 8 -6.09 -12.99 23.14
N ASP A 9 -5.13 -12.15 22.75
CA ASP A 9 -3.78 -12.52 22.33
C ASP A 9 -3.55 -12.93 20.86
N ALA A 10 -4.21 -12.27 19.90
CA ALA A 10 -3.51 -12.03 18.63
C ALA A 10 -2.49 -10.90 18.86
N PRO A 11 -1.17 -11.10 18.60
CA PRO A 11 -0.21 -10.03 18.78
C PRO A 11 -0.61 -8.86 17.87
N ALA A 12 -0.91 -7.72 18.50
CA ALA A 12 -1.15 -6.48 17.79
C ALA A 12 0.08 -6.22 16.91
N LEU A 13 -0.15 -5.95 15.63
CA LEU A 13 0.95 -5.61 14.73
C LEU A 13 1.64 -4.35 15.26
N PRO A 14 2.99 -4.31 15.28
CA PRO A 14 3.68 -3.10 15.68
C PRO A 14 3.30 -1.96 14.74
N PRO A 15 3.28 -0.71 15.24
CA PRO A 15 3.03 0.44 14.38
C PRO A 15 4.05 0.46 13.25
N LEU A 16 3.56 0.63 12.03
CA LEU A 16 4.39 0.67 10.83
C LEU A 16 4.32 2.09 10.24
N PRO A 17 5.38 2.89 10.36
CA PRO A 17 5.39 4.26 9.87
C PRO A 17 4.97 4.34 8.39
N GLY A 18 4.08 5.28 8.07
CA GLY A 18 3.55 5.48 6.73
C GLY A 18 2.42 4.52 6.33
N ILE A 19 2.05 3.56 7.19
CA ILE A 19 0.92 2.65 6.99
C ILE A 19 -0.07 2.83 8.14
N ASP A 20 -1.32 3.16 7.81
CA ASP A 20 -2.42 3.13 8.77
C ASP A 20 -2.89 1.67 8.97
N ILE A 21 -2.27 1.00 9.94
CA ILE A 21 -2.54 -0.41 10.28
C ILE A 21 -3.97 -0.60 10.75
N ASP A 22 -4.53 0.33 11.52
CA ASP A 22 -5.90 0.25 12.03
C ASP A 22 -6.92 0.35 10.89
N ALA A 23 -6.75 1.31 9.98
CA ALA A 23 -7.61 1.44 8.81
C ALA A 23 -7.49 0.21 7.87
N ALA A 24 -6.29 -0.33 7.70
CA ALA A 24 -6.06 -1.53 6.90
C ALA A 24 -6.70 -2.78 7.53
N LEU A 25 -6.57 -2.97 8.84
CA LEU A 25 -7.23 -4.05 9.59
C LEU A 25 -8.75 -3.92 9.54
N ALA A 26 -9.30 -2.72 9.71
CA ALA A 26 -10.75 -2.49 9.65
C ALA A 26 -11.33 -2.92 8.30
N ARG A 27 -10.64 -2.66 7.19
CA ARG A 27 -11.03 -3.11 5.84
C ARG A 27 -10.98 -4.63 5.67
N LEU A 28 -10.08 -5.30 6.39
CA LEU A 28 -9.91 -6.75 6.38
C LEU A 28 -10.76 -7.45 7.45
N GLY A 29 -11.71 -6.75 8.08
CA GLY A 29 -12.57 -7.31 9.12
C GLY A 29 -11.82 -7.75 10.37
N GLY A 30 -10.69 -7.09 10.68
CA GLY A 30 -9.81 -7.43 11.81
C GLY A 30 -8.88 -8.62 11.55
N ASN A 31 -8.80 -9.12 10.31
CA ASN A 31 -7.96 -10.26 9.98
C ASN A 31 -6.46 -9.86 9.86
N HIS A 32 -5.71 -10.16 10.91
CA HIS A 32 -4.28 -9.84 11.02
C HIS A 32 -3.41 -10.65 10.05
N GLU A 33 -3.71 -11.94 9.85
CA GLU A 33 -2.97 -12.78 8.89
C GLU A 33 -3.13 -12.27 7.46
N ALA A 34 -4.35 -11.85 7.10
CA ALA A 34 -4.61 -11.24 5.80
C ALA A 34 -3.83 -9.93 5.62
N LEU A 35 -3.71 -9.10 6.66
CA LEU A 35 -2.92 -7.87 6.58
C LEU A 35 -1.44 -8.16 6.39
N VAL A 36 -0.87 -9.10 7.14
CA VAL A 36 0.54 -9.50 6.99
C VAL A 36 0.80 -10.07 5.59
N ALA A 37 -0.10 -10.92 5.08
CA ALA A 37 0.01 -11.45 3.72
C ALA A 37 -0.07 -10.33 2.67
N LEU A 38 -0.95 -9.34 2.87
CA LEU A 38 -1.07 -8.19 1.99
C LEU A 38 0.20 -7.32 2.01
N LEU A 39 0.77 -7.05 3.19
CA LEU A 39 2.02 -6.30 3.35
C LEU A 39 3.18 -6.99 2.62
N LYS A 40 3.34 -8.31 2.79
CA LYS A 40 4.36 -9.10 2.07
C LYS A 40 4.15 -9.06 0.56
N ARG A 41 2.91 -9.21 0.11
CA ARG A 41 2.60 -9.15 -1.33
C ARG A 41 2.86 -7.75 -1.90
N PHE A 42 2.57 -6.71 -1.14
CA PHE A 42 2.87 -5.33 -1.53
C PHE A 42 4.37 -5.12 -1.70
N GLU A 43 5.17 -5.52 -0.71
CA GLU A 43 6.64 -5.44 -0.76
C GLU A 43 7.21 -6.21 -1.97
N GLN A 44 6.79 -7.46 -2.17
CA GLN A 44 7.24 -8.29 -3.30
C GLN A 44 6.84 -7.72 -4.67
N SER A 45 5.64 -7.14 -4.79
CA SER A 45 5.13 -6.69 -6.09
C SER A 45 5.46 -5.24 -6.43
N GLN A 46 5.65 -4.38 -5.43
CA GLN A 46 5.85 -2.95 -5.62
C GLN A 46 7.17 -2.40 -5.07
N GLY A 47 7.96 -3.20 -4.35
CA GLY A 47 9.24 -2.75 -3.77
C GLY A 47 10.21 -2.18 -4.82
N GLY A 48 10.13 -2.65 -6.07
CA GLY A 48 10.95 -2.17 -7.19
C GLY A 48 10.34 -1.01 -8.00
N THR A 49 9.08 -0.62 -7.76
CA THR A 49 8.33 0.26 -8.67
C THR A 49 8.97 1.64 -8.80
N VAL A 50 9.52 2.21 -7.73
CA VAL A 50 10.16 3.53 -7.80
C VAL A 50 11.40 3.51 -8.71
N SER A 51 12.20 2.45 -8.63
CA SER A 51 13.37 2.26 -9.49
C SER A 51 12.96 2.06 -10.95
N GLU A 52 11.92 1.26 -11.19
CA GLU A 52 11.34 1.05 -12.51
C GLU A 52 10.84 2.37 -13.12
N VAL A 53 10.08 3.16 -12.37
CA VAL A 53 9.59 4.47 -12.80
C VAL A 53 10.75 5.40 -13.17
N LYS A 54 11.81 5.47 -12.36
CA LYS A 54 12.99 6.28 -12.69
C LYS A 54 13.65 5.84 -13.99
N ALA A 55 13.77 4.53 -14.23
CA ALA A 55 14.34 3.99 -15.46
C ALA A 55 13.47 4.32 -16.69
N LEU A 56 12.15 4.15 -16.57
CA LEU A 56 11.19 4.49 -17.63
C LEU A 56 11.24 5.98 -17.97
N LEU A 57 11.35 6.86 -16.96
CA LEU A 57 11.49 8.29 -17.18
C LEU A 57 12.80 8.65 -17.89
N ALA A 58 13.92 8.04 -17.50
CA ALA A 58 15.21 8.23 -18.17
C ALA A 58 15.19 7.76 -19.64
N ALA A 59 14.39 6.72 -19.94
CA ALA A 59 14.18 6.23 -21.30
C ALA A 59 13.12 7.01 -22.11
N GLY A 60 12.53 8.08 -21.55
CA GLY A 60 11.46 8.86 -22.19
C GLY A 60 10.11 8.14 -22.25
N GLN A 61 9.97 7.00 -21.57
CA GLN A 61 8.79 6.12 -21.57
C GLN A 61 7.72 6.59 -20.56
N ARG A 62 7.29 7.84 -20.70
CA ARG A 62 6.33 8.50 -19.79
C ARG A 62 5.00 7.74 -19.62
N PRO A 63 4.38 7.17 -20.68
CA PRO A 63 3.12 6.42 -20.52
C PRO A 63 3.26 5.18 -19.64
N GLN A 64 4.38 4.45 -19.78
CA GLN A 64 4.66 3.25 -18.98
C GLN A 64 4.95 3.63 -17.53
N ALA A 65 5.72 4.70 -17.31
CA ALA A 65 5.96 5.23 -15.96
C ALA A 65 4.65 5.61 -15.25
N ALA A 66 3.73 6.27 -15.96
CA ALA A 66 2.42 6.62 -15.43
C ALA A 66 1.56 5.39 -15.11
N GLN A 67 1.66 4.31 -15.88
CA GLN A 67 0.95 3.05 -15.60
C GLN A 67 1.50 2.36 -14.36
N SER A 68 2.83 2.30 -14.18
CA SER A 68 3.45 1.73 -12.98
C SER A 68 3.08 2.53 -11.72
N LEU A 69 3.04 3.86 -11.80
CA LEU A 69 2.54 4.72 -10.72
C LEU A 69 1.04 4.49 -10.44
N HIS A 70 0.20 4.38 -11.47
CA HIS A 70 -1.23 4.10 -11.29
C HIS A 70 -1.47 2.83 -10.47
N ARG A 71 -0.72 1.75 -10.78
CA ARG A 71 -0.77 0.51 -10.01
C ARG A 71 -0.32 0.74 -8.57
N LEU A 72 0.85 1.33 -8.35
CA LEU A 72 1.40 1.60 -7.01
C LEU A 72 0.43 2.40 -6.14
N ARG A 73 -0.21 3.43 -6.70
CA ARG A 73 -1.21 4.25 -6.01
C ARG A 73 -2.38 3.40 -5.51
N GLY A 74 -2.92 2.52 -6.35
CA GLY A 74 -4.06 1.69 -6.02
C GLY A 74 -3.78 0.75 -4.85
N VAL A 75 -2.65 0.04 -4.89
CA VAL A 75 -2.26 -0.86 -3.78
C VAL A 75 -1.85 -0.11 -2.52
N ALA A 76 -1.14 1.03 -2.65
CA ALA A 76 -0.81 1.89 -1.51
C ALA A 76 -2.08 2.41 -0.81
N ALA A 77 -3.06 2.90 -1.56
CA ALA A 77 -4.32 3.37 -1.01
C ALA A 77 -5.11 2.25 -0.31
N ASN A 78 -5.08 1.03 -0.86
CA ASN A 78 -5.73 -0.13 -0.24
C ASN A 78 -5.06 -0.53 1.09
N LEU A 79 -3.73 -0.41 1.16
CA LEU A 79 -2.92 -0.74 2.33
C LEU A 79 -2.98 0.32 3.45
N GLY A 80 -3.62 1.46 3.21
CA GLY A 80 -3.58 2.59 4.16
C GLY A 80 -2.27 3.40 4.07
N ALA A 81 -1.49 3.23 3.00
CA ALA A 81 -0.28 3.99 2.71
C ALA A 81 -0.64 5.34 2.06
N GLY A 82 -1.35 6.20 2.80
CA GLY A 82 -1.96 7.43 2.27
C GLY A 82 -0.96 8.39 1.62
N GLU A 83 0.20 8.60 2.26
CA GLU A 83 1.24 9.50 1.75
C GLU A 83 1.82 8.99 0.42
N VAL A 84 2.15 7.69 0.34
CA VAL A 84 2.64 7.06 -0.89
C VAL A 84 1.60 7.18 -2.00
N ALA A 85 0.32 6.92 -1.70
CA ALA A 85 -0.74 7.06 -2.69
C ALA A 85 -0.88 8.50 -3.19
N GLY A 86 -0.75 9.50 -2.31
CA GLY A 86 -0.79 10.91 -2.66
C GLY A 86 0.37 11.36 -3.54
N LEU A 87 1.61 11.02 -3.16
CA LEU A 87 2.80 11.33 -3.94
C LEU A 87 2.76 10.67 -5.32
N THR A 88 2.35 9.40 -5.36
CA THR A 88 2.22 8.64 -6.60
C THR A 88 1.19 9.27 -7.54
N ALA A 89 0.05 9.73 -7.00
CA ALA A 89 -0.97 10.42 -7.78
C ALA A 89 -0.46 11.74 -8.37
N ALA A 90 0.30 12.53 -7.59
CA ALA A 90 0.87 13.78 -8.06
C ALA A 90 1.82 13.58 -9.25
N VAL A 91 2.72 12.58 -9.17
CA VAL A 91 3.64 12.25 -10.27
C VAL A 91 2.87 11.68 -11.46
N GLU A 92 1.92 10.77 -11.22
CA GLU A 92 1.06 10.19 -12.29
C GLU A 92 0.36 11.29 -13.09
N THR A 93 -0.22 12.30 -12.43
CA THR A 93 -0.86 13.45 -13.08
C THR A 93 0.14 14.26 -13.89
N ALA A 94 1.32 14.57 -13.35
CA ALA A 94 2.35 15.34 -14.04
C ALA A 94 2.91 14.65 -15.30
N LEU A 95 2.82 13.31 -15.37
CA LEU A 95 3.26 12.55 -16.55
C LEU A 95 2.19 12.44 -17.65
N ARG A 96 0.93 12.71 -17.35
CA ARG A 96 -0.19 12.65 -18.30
C ARG A 96 -0.52 14.00 -18.95
N GLN A 97 0.11 15.07 -18.49
CA GLN A 97 0.08 16.40 -19.09
C GLN A 97 1.16 16.51 -20.16
#